data_AF-I1YHK9-F1
#
_entry.id   AF-I1YHK9-F1
#
_cell.length_a   1.000
_cell.length_b   1.000
_cell.length_c   1.000
_cell.angle_alpha   90.00
_cell.angle_beta   90.00
_cell.angle_gamma   90.00
#
_symmetry.space_group_name_H-M   'P 1'
#
loop_
_entity.id
_entity.type
_entity.pdbx_description
1 polymer ?
#
loop_
_entity_poly.entity_id
_entity_poly.type
_entity_poly.pdbx_seq_one_letter_code
_entity_poly.pdbx_strand_id
1 'polypeptide(L)'
;MRRRFVIWGIFLVSTFPVIAAEQAISVTPYYEIEDPFTINFLRQSEQQAKYLQIKVALKSDDPEIIAHAATHLPMIQDSLRLLFSDQDMTKISSIEGRQSLQSEAFDVINEIFVSELNNANLQEIYFTRFIWQ
;
A
#
# COMPACT_ATOMS: atom_id res chain seq x y z
N MET A 1 -17.58 34.80 -74.61
CA MET A 1 -18.33 35.22 -73.40
C MET A 1 -18.52 34.01 -72.50
N ARG A 2 -17.60 33.70 -71.58
CA ARG A 2 -17.67 34.01 -70.14
C ARG A 2 -19.08 33.82 -69.53
N ARG A 3 -19.26 32.73 -68.77
CA ARG A 3 -19.92 32.72 -67.44
C ARG A 3 -19.64 31.38 -66.74
N ARG A 4 -18.72 31.44 -65.78
CA ARG A 4 -18.38 30.39 -64.82
C ARG A 4 -19.46 30.41 -63.73
N PHE A 5 -20.17 29.30 -63.52
CA PHE A 5 -21.00 29.10 -62.32
C PHE A 5 -20.16 28.33 -61.29
N VAL A 6 -19.82 29.01 -60.21
CA VAL A 6 -19.14 28.45 -59.04
C VAL A 6 -20.24 27.95 -58.11
N ILE A 7 -20.37 26.64 -57.95
CA ILE A 7 -21.22 26.04 -56.92
C ILE A 7 -20.36 25.88 -55.67
N TRP A 8 -20.61 26.71 -54.68
CA TRP A 8 -19.99 26.67 -53.36
C TRP A 8 -20.73 25.61 -52.53
N GLY A 9 -20.22 24.38 -52.52
CA GLY A 9 -20.76 23.30 -51.69
C GLY A 9 -20.29 23.44 -50.24
N ILE A 10 -21.23 23.81 -49.37
CA ILE A 10 -21.08 23.95 -47.92
C ILE A 10 -20.59 22.63 -47.31
N PHE A 11 -19.37 22.61 -46.79
CA PHE A 11 -18.88 21.53 -45.92
C PHE A 11 -19.42 21.77 -44.51
N LEU A 12 -20.45 21.02 -44.12
CA LEU A 12 -20.99 21.03 -42.76
C LEU A 12 -20.14 20.06 -41.92
N VAL A 13 -19.09 20.59 -41.30
CA VAL A 13 -18.29 19.85 -40.31
C VAL A 13 -19.11 19.77 -39.03
N SER A 14 -19.82 18.65 -38.85
CA SER A 14 -20.51 18.34 -37.61
C SER A 14 -19.45 18.06 -36.53
N THR A 15 -19.15 19.06 -35.71
CA THR A 15 -18.31 18.90 -34.53
C THR A 15 -19.08 18.09 -33.49
N PHE A 16 -18.89 16.78 -33.48
CA PHE A 16 -19.28 15.97 -32.34
C PHE A 16 -18.35 16.31 -31.18
N PRO A 17 -18.87 16.63 -29.98
CA PRO A 17 -18.01 16.74 -28.81
C PRO A 17 -17.44 15.35 -28.54
N VAL A 18 -16.12 15.23 -28.59
CA VAL A 18 -15.42 14.08 -28.02
C VAL A 18 -15.64 14.20 -26.52
N ILE A 19 -16.56 13.41 -25.98
CA ILE A 19 -16.65 13.20 -24.54
C ILE A 19 -15.32 12.54 -24.17
N ALA A 20 -14.45 13.30 -23.53
CA ALA A 20 -13.27 12.76 -22.88
C ALA A 20 -13.78 11.78 -21.82
N ALA A 21 -13.69 10.49 -22.11
CA ALA A 21 -13.81 9.48 -21.08
C ALA A 21 -12.66 9.74 -20.11
N GLU A 22 -12.99 10.34 -18.96
CA GLU A 22 -12.09 10.44 -17.83
C GLU A 22 -11.61 9.02 -17.55
N GLN A 23 -10.35 8.76 -17.87
CA GLN A 23 -9.72 7.49 -17.56
C GLN A 23 -9.75 7.39 -16.04
N ALA A 24 -10.66 6.56 -15.52
CA ALA A 24 -10.66 6.20 -14.12
C ALA A 24 -9.27 5.66 -13.81
N ILE A 25 -8.45 6.50 -13.16
CA ILE A 25 -7.14 6.09 -12.66
C ILE A 25 -7.47 4.95 -11.71
N SER A 26 -7.14 3.73 -12.12
CA SER A 26 -7.15 2.58 -11.23
C SER A 26 -6.09 2.86 -10.19
N VAL A 27 -6.45 3.57 -9.12
CA VAL A 27 -5.64 3.70 -7.92
C VAL A 27 -5.31 2.28 -7.50
N THR A 28 -4.03 1.92 -7.56
CA THR A 28 -3.56 0.64 -7.05
C THR A 28 -4.00 0.59 -5.58
N PRO A 29 -4.82 -0.38 -5.16
CA PRO A 29 -5.36 -0.41 -3.80
C PRO A 29 -4.31 -0.87 -2.79
N TYR A 30 -3.02 -0.72 -3.11
CA TYR A 30 -1.89 -1.21 -2.33
C TYR A 30 -0.86 -0.12 -2.10
N TYR A 31 -0.36 -0.06 -0.88
CA TYR A 31 0.80 0.72 -0.49
C TYR A 31 1.91 -0.23 -0.02
N GLU A 32 3.03 -0.28 -0.73
CA GLU A 32 4.17 -1.13 -0.37
C GLU A 32 5.20 -0.34 0.44
N ILE A 33 5.62 -0.88 1.59
CA ILE A 33 6.76 -0.35 2.33
C ILE A 33 8.02 -0.89 1.65
N GLU A 34 8.77 0.02 1.02
CA GLU A 34 9.92 -0.35 0.16
C GLU A 34 11.00 -1.12 0.94
N ASP A 35 11.39 -0.59 2.10
CA ASP A 35 12.47 -1.13 2.93
C ASP A 35 11.99 -2.29 3.81
N PRO A 36 12.73 -3.41 3.85
CA PRO A 36 12.43 -4.50 4.77
C PRO A 36 12.77 -4.13 6.21
N PHE A 37 11.93 -4.57 7.14
CA PHE A 37 12.25 -4.60 8.56
C PHE A 37 13.22 -5.75 8.83
N THR A 38 14.34 -5.48 9.51
CA THR A 38 15.30 -6.50 9.94
C THR A 38 15.39 -6.49 11.46
N ILE A 39 14.93 -7.56 12.09
CA ILE A 39 14.95 -7.73 13.56
C ILE A 39 16.05 -8.70 13.94
N ASN A 40 16.74 -8.39 15.04
CA ASN A 40 17.85 -9.17 15.56
C ASN A 40 17.46 -9.88 16.86
N PHE A 41 17.53 -11.21 16.87
CA PHE A 41 17.16 -12.06 18.00
C PHE A 41 18.35 -12.47 18.88
N LEU A 42 19.50 -11.79 18.82
CA LEU A 42 20.72 -12.14 19.57
C LEU A 42 20.50 -12.47 21.06
N ARG A 43 19.55 -11.78 21.72
CA ARG A 43 19.22 -12.02 23.14
C ARG A 43 18.47 -13.35 23.37
N GLN A 44 17.76 -13.84 22.38
CA GLN A 44 16.91 -15.03 22.43
C GLN A 44 17.58 -16.27 21.82
N SER A 45 18.78 -16.11 21.23
CA SER A 45 19.46 -17.14 20.44
C SER A 45 20.82 -17.56 21.01
N GLU A 46 21.03 -17.46 22.33
CA GLU A 46 22.30 -17.83 22.97
C GLU A 46 23.53 -17.13 22.34
N GLN A 47 23.39 -15.84 21.99
CA GLN A 47 24.39 -15.03 21.28
C GLN A 47 24.68 -15.44 19.82
N GLN A 48 23.88 -16.32 19.21
CA GLN A 48 23.97 -16.61 17.78
C GLN A 48 23.24 -15.53 16.99
N ALA A 49 23.86 -14.98 15.95
CA ALA A 49 23.19 -14.01 15.09
C ALA A 49 22.00 -14.67 14.37
N LYS A 50 20.79 -14.24 14.73
CA LYS A 50 19.53 -14.70 14.15
C LYS A 50 18.68 -13.51 13.74
N TYR A 51 18.16 -13.57 12.52
CA TYR A 51 17.46 -12.44 11.91
C TYR A 51 16.10 -12.83 11.35
N LEU A 52 15.15 -11.91 11.48
CA LEU A 52 13.90 -11.92 10.74
C LEU A 52 13.88 -10.75 9.78
N GLN A 53 13.57 -11.02 8.52
CA GLN A 53 13.29 -10.00 7.51
C GLN A 53 11.82 -10.01 7.13
N ILE A 54 11.14 -8.87 7.31
CA ILE A 54 9.73 -8.67 6.94
C ILE A 54 9.62 -7.56 5.91
N LYS A 55 8.87 -7.80 4.82
CA LYS A 55 8.34 -6.72 3.97
C LYS A 55 6.82 -6.66 4.11
N VAL A 56 6.28 -5.45 4.17
CA VAL A 56 4.88 -5.19 4.47
C VAL A 56 4.23 -4.42 3.32
N ALA A 57 3.04 -4.83 2.93
CA ALA A 57 2.17 -4.08 2.02
C ALA A 57 0.79 -3.92 2.65
N LEU A 58 0.20 -2.74 2.50
CA LEU A 58 -1.14 -2.40 3.00
C LEU A 58 -2.11 -2.44 1.84
N LYS A 59 -3.35 -2.86 2.08
CA LYS A 59 -4.44 -2.78 1.10
C LYS A 59 -5.59 -1.94 1.59
N SER A 60 -6.03 -1.03 0.75
CA SER A 60 -7.29 -0.32 0.91
C SER A 60 -7.80 0.18 -0.44
N ASP A 61 -9.09 0.02 -0.68
CA ASP A 61 -9.78 0.68 -1.80
C ASP A 61 -10.06 2.17 -1.50
N ASP A 62 -9.79 2.62 -0.27
CA ASP A 62 -9.89 4.03 0.12
C ASP A 62 -8.58 4.77 -0.25
N PRO A 63 -8.61 5.70 -1.21
CA PRO A 63 -7.41 6.44 -1.61
C PRO A 63 -6.87 7.33 -0.50
N GLU A 64 -7.68 7.74 0.48
CA GLU A 64 -7.22 8.52 1.63
C GLU A 64 -6.26 7.71 2.50
N ILE A 65 -6.58 6.43 2.75
CA ILE A 65 -5.70 5.52 3.51
C ILE A 65 -4.36 5.34 2.81
N ILE A 66 -4.36 5.13 1.49
CA ILE A 66 -3.12 4.94 0.72
C ILE A 66 -2.25 6.21 0.74
N ALA A 67 -2.85 7.39 0.55
CA ALA A 67 -2.13 8.67 0.62
C ALA A 67 -1.60 8.95 2.04
N HIS A 68 -2.36 8.58 3.07
CA HIS A 68 -1.98 8.80 4.45
C HIS A 68 -0.87 7.85 4.91
N ALA A 69 -0.87 6.60 4.43
CA ALA A 69 0.21 5.66 4.65
C ALA A 69 1.56 6.21 4.14
N ALA A 70 1.55 6.87 2.99
CA ALA A 70 2.73 7.55 2.45
C ALA A 70 3.18 8.73 3.33
N THR A 71 2.22 9.54 3.78
CA THR A 71 2.48 10.76 4.57
C THR A 71 3.00 10.43 5.98
N HIS A 72 2.47 9.38 6.61
CA HIS A 72 2.79 8.97 7.99
C HIS A 72 3.67 7.74 8.04
N LEU A 73 4.37 7.44 6.94
CA LEU A 73 5.26 6.28 6.84
C LEU A 73 6.25 6.17 8.01
N PRO A 74 6.90 7.26 8.50
CA PRO A 74 7.82 7.15 9.62
C PRO A 74 7.18 6.62 10.90
N MET A 75 5.93 7.04 11.19
CA MET A 75 5.19 6.59 12.36
C MET A 75 4.80 5.12 12.22
N ILE A 76 4.30 4.72 11.05
CA ILE A 76 3.98 3.32 10.74
C ILE A 76 5.21 2.43 10.89
N GLN A 77 6.37 2.86 10.34
CA GLN A 77 7.61 2.12 10.43
C GLN A 77 8.12 1.99 11.87
N ASP A 78 7.98 3.03 12.69
CA ASP A 78 8.37 2.99 14.10
C ASP A 78 7.48 2.00 14.89
N SER A 79 6.16 2.11 14.76
CA SER A 79 5.22 1.22 15.45
C SER A 79 5.37 -0.24 15.04
N LEU A 80 5.58 -0.51 13.75
CA LEU A 80 5.88 -1.87 13.27
C LEU A 80 7.23 -2.38 13.78
N ARG A 81 8.26 -1.52 13.82
CA ARG A 81 9.58 -1.92 14.36
C ARG A 81 9.48 -2.29 15.83
N LEU A 82 8.72 -1.53 16.62
CA LEU A 82 8.47 -1.84 18.03
C LEU A 82 7.76 -3.19 18.16
N LEU A 83 6.63 -3.36 17.46
CA LEU A 83 5.87 -4.62 17.44
C LEU A 83 6.75 -5.82 17.10
N PHE A 84 7.57 -5.72 16.05
CA PHE A 84 8.39 -6.84 15.60
C PHE A 84 9.58 -7.13 16.54
N SER A 85 10.09 -6.12 17.24
CA SER A 85 11.22 -6.28 18.18
C SER A 85 10.83 -6.99 19.47
N ASP A 86 9.54 -6.97 19.83
CA ASP A 86 9.01 -7.61 21.03
C ASP A 86 8.64 -9.10 20.81
N GLN A 87 8.75 -9.59 19.58
CA GLN A 87 8.32 -10.95 19.24
C GLN A 87 9.27 -12.03 19.78
N ASP A 88 8.67 -13.19 20.09
CA ASP A 88 9.41 -14.41 20.46
C ASP A 88 9.71 -15.25 19.22
N MET A 89 11.00 -15.47 18.95
CA MET A 89 11.50 -16.25 17.83
C MET A 89 10.82 -17.62 17.67
N THR A 90 10.51 -18.29 18.78
CA THR A 90 9.87 -19.61 18.77
C THR A 90 8.43 -19.54 18.25
N LYS A 91 7.71 -18.47 18.59
CA LYS A 91 6.30 -18.28 18.21
C LYS A 91 6.17 -17.94 16.73
N ILE A 92 6.98 -17.00 16.24
CA ILE A 92 6.85 -16.48 14.88
C ILE A 92 7.48 -17.37 13.79
N SER A 93 8.06 -18.50 14.18
CA SER A 93 8.56 -19.53 13.25
C SER A 93 7.46 -20.43 12.66
N SER A 94 6.27 -20.47 13.27
CA SER A 94 5.13 -21.24 12.77
C SER A 94 4.23 -20.41 11.84
N ILE A 95 3.36 -21.09 11.09
CA ILE A 95 2.37 -20.44 10.22
C ILE A 95 1.39 -19.62 11.07
N GLU A 96 0.93 -20.19 12.18
CA GLU A 96 0.00 -19.55 13.12
C GLU A 96 0.63 -18.31 13.75
N GLY A 97 1.91 -18.39 14.13
CA GLY A 97 2.63 -17.23 14.67
C GLY A 97 2.82 -16.11 13.65
N ARG A 98 3.11 -16.45 12.39
CA ARG A 98 3.16 -15.47 11.30
C ARG A 98 1.80 -14.78 11.10
N GLN A 99 0.71 -15.54 11.13
CA GLN A 99 -0.65 -14.99 10.98
C GLN A 99 -1.06 -14.12 12.18
N SER A 100 -0.73 -14.54 13.40
CA SER A 100 -0.92 -13.71 14.61
C SER A 100 -0.18 -12.38 14.48
N LEU A 101 1.10 -12.42 14.11
CA LEU A 101 1.91 -11.22 13.93
C LEU A 101 1.36 -10.30 12.82
N GLN A 102 0.81 -10.88 11.75
CA GLN A 102 0.15 -10.12 10.69
C GLN A 102 -1.12 -9.42 11.19
N SER A 103 -1.92 -10.09 12.03
CA SER A 103 -3.09 -9.49 12.67
C SER A 103 -2.69 -8.37 13.63
N GLU A 104 -1.68 -8.58 14.46
CA GLU A 104 -1.17 -7.56 15.38
C GLU A 104 -0.65 -6.33 14.60
N ALA A 105 0.04 -6.55 13.48
CA ALA A 105 0.48 -5.47 12.61
C ALA A 105 -0.69 -4.71 11.97
N PHE A 106 -1.77 -5.41 11.61
CA PHE A 106 -3.00 -4.80 11.11
C PHE A 106 -3.61 -3.88 12.17
N ASP A 107 -3.75 -4.37 13.39
CA ASP A 107 -4.35 -3.60 14.49
C ASP A 107 -3.54 -2.34 14.78
N VAL A 108 -2.21 -2.45 14.87
CA VAL A 108 -1.30 -1.31 15.09
C VAL A 108 -1.46 -0.24 14.01
N ILE A 109 -1.48 -0.61 12.73
CA ILE A 109 -1.60 0.38 11.65
C ILE A 109 -3.01 0.95 11.57
N ASN A 110 -4.04 0.12 11.79
CA ASN A 110 -5.41 0.58 11.80
C ASN A 110 -5.65 1.58 12.94
N GLU A 111 -5.05 1.38 14.12
CA GLU A 111 -5.11 2.34 15.22
C GLU A 111 -4.51 3.70 14.83
N ILE A 112 -3.39 3.72 14.10
CA ILE A 112 -2.79 4.96 13.57
C ILE A 112 -3.77 5.67 12.62
N PHE A 113 -4.42 4.95 11.71
CA PHE A 113 -5.40 5.58 10.82
C PHE A 113 -6.62 6.09 11.58
N VAL A 114 -7.09 5.38 12.60
CA VAL A 114 -8.17 5.86 13.45
C VAL A 114 -7.75 7.09 14.25
N SER A 115 -6.52 7.16 14.77
CA SER A 115 -6.05 8.31 15.56
C SER A 115 -5.83 9.56 14.71
N GLU A 116 -5.20 9.41 13.55
CA GLU A 116 -4.79 10.54 12.71
C GLU A 116 -5.88 10.99 11.73
N LEU A 117 -6.68 10.06 11.20
CA LEU A 117 -7.72 10.34 10.20
C LEU A 117 -9.14 10.19 10.71
N ASN A 118 -9.34 9.54 11.86
CA ASN A 118 -10.66 9.02 12.26
C ASN A 118 -11.27 8.11 11.15
N ASN A 119 -10.39 7.34 10.47
CA ASN A 119 -10.73 6.47 9.35
C ASN A 119 -10.19 5.05 9.62
N ALA A 120 -11.05 4.03 9.49
CA ALA A 120 -10.74 2.61 9.74
C ALA A 120 -10.85 1.74 8.47
N ASN A 121 -10.67 2.33 7.28
CA ASN A 121 -10.85 1.64 5.99
C ASN A 121 -9.62 0.83 5.54
N LEU A 122 -8.68 0.50 6.44
CA LEU A 122 -7.63 -0.47 6.14
C LEU A 122 -8.27 -1.86 5.98
N GLN A 123 -8.06 -2.51 4.83
CA GLN A 123 -8.70 -3.79 4.54
C GLN A 123 -7.84 -4.97 4.93
N GLU A 124 -6.55 -4.93 4.59
CA GLU A 124 -5.64 -6.04 4.82
C GLU A 124 -4.18 -5.58 4.87
N ILE A 125 -3.34 -6.35 5.55
CA ILE A 125 -1.89 -6.24 5.51
C ILE A 125 -1.30 -7.54 4.96
N TYR A 126 -0.29 -7.45 4.12
CA TYR A 126 0.46 -8.58 3.59
C TYR A 126 1.91 -8.55 4.03
N PHE A 127 2.40 -9.71 4.49
CA PHE A 127 3.84 -9.94 4.59
C PHE A 127 4.37 -10.50 3.27
N THR A 128 4.83 -9.62 2.38
CA THR A 128 5.34 -9.95 1.03
C THR A 128 6.74 -10.57 1.07
N ARG A 129 7.45 -10.43 2.20
CA ARG A 129 8.64 -11.20 2.55
C ARG A 129 8.58 -11.53 4.02
N PHE A 130 8.93 -12.77 4.37
CA PHE A 130 9.03 -13.23 5.75
C PHE A 130 10.07 -14.33 5.83
N ILE A 131 11.31 -13.98 6.18
CA ILE A 131 12.46 -14.90 6.12
C ILE A 131 13.21 -14.92 7.44
N TRP A 132 13.53 -16.14 7.86
CA TRP A 132 14.35 -16.49 9.02
C TRP A 132 15.75 -16.91 8.60
N GLN A 133 16.79 -16.38 9.25
CA GLN A 133 18.20 -16.72 9.02
C GLN A 133 18.93 -16.94 10.36
#